data_AF-A0A930YQQ5-F1
#
_entry.id   AF-A0A930YQQ5-F1
#
_cell.length_a   1.000
_cell.length_b   1.000
_cell.length_c   1.000
_cell.angle_alpha   90.00
_cell.angle_beta   90.00
_cell.angle_gamma   90.00
#
_symmetry.space_group_name_H-M   'P 1'
#
loop_
_entity.id
_entity.type
_entity.pdbx_description
1 polymer ?
#
loop_
_entity_poly.entity_id
_entity_poly.type
_entity_poly.pdbx_seq_one_letter_code
_entity_poly.pdbx_strand_id
1 'polypeptide(L)'
;ADFGMATLASAAGYGGARGGTVGYMPPEQVEGMLVDERADIFSLAVVLRQALTGVNVFAGRTAKESLDHIYKGPKIPLLKEDPEVPFAVDAALTQALSPEPSMRQGSVLEFAQEIVTPLGSEKQGEKSLKSLVEQSEEEETETWDVKHLPLSIRFPWLPSAAVRGVSALVTGVLLAQLFQLIAPESLTFIVVGSLVGAAAAALWTPLGSALVIACAVYALASISPTSTSFPFATLVTLVSVIWWAFAGRVSKFSSINCLLGALLPAPVSAPALISATMHPLPAVLTGAFSYLFGTLFARGISLGFAATPLAYDYTSLASGLPFWVRFGACALSALLGSLMSQKRRRGWMVFGQIVCAILLSSGFIWAAWMENPNFWVVESIVSVLITVFLCVLVCIAIVLIGPLQADQEGEELDELS
;
A
#
# COMPACT_ATOMS: atom_id res chain seq x y z
N ALA A 1 9.20 27.88 14.95
CA ALA A 1 10.19 28.59 14.12
C ALA A 1 11.38 27.66 13.91
N ASP A 2 11.75 27.44 12.65
CA ASP A 2 12.83 26.53 12.25
C ASP A 2 14.08 27.34 11.88
N PHE A 3 14.96 27.58 12.86
CA PHE A 3 16.18 28.37 12.69
C PHE A 3 17.41 27.50 12.34
N GLY A 4 17.25 26.20 12.08
CA GLY A 4 18.37 25.28 11.84
C GLY A 4 19.26 25.70 10.66
N MET A 5 18.66 26.33 9.65
CA MET A 5 19.34 26.79 8.43
C MET A 5 20.17 28.07 8.58
N ALA A 6 19.78 28.97 9.49
CA ALA A 6 20.50 30.24 9.73
C ALA A 6 21.92 30.00 10.25
N THR A 7 22.09 28.96 11.07
CA THR A 7 23.39 28.60 11.67
C THR A 7 24.34 27.95 10.65
N LEU A 8 23.83 27.11 9.74
CA LEU A 8 24.62 26.39 8.74
C LEU A 8 25.28 27.32 7.72
N ALA A 9 24.62 28.41 7.32
CA ALA A 9 25.20 29.42 6.44
C ALA A 9 26.38 30.16 7.09
N SER A 10 26.29 30.45 8.39
CA SER A 10 27.35 31.15 9.14
C SER A 10 28.55 30.25 9.48
N ALA A 11 28.31 28.96 9.78
CA ALA A 11 29.34 28.03 10.20
C ALA A 11 30.11 27.40 9.03
N ALA A 12 29.48 27.27 7.86
CA ALA A 12 30.05 26.51 6.74
C ALA A 12 30.96 27.32 5.81
N GLY A 13 31.06 28.65 5.95
CA GLY A 13 31.97 29.53 5.20
C GLY A 13 32.07 29.23 3.69
N TYR A 14 31.37 30.00 2.85
CA TYR A 14 31.39 29.87 1.38
C TYR A 14 31.04 28.46 0.85
N GLY A 15 29.79 28.28 0.39
CA GLY A 15 29.40 27.20 -0.53
C GLY A 15 28.82 25.92 0.08
N GLY A 16 28.59 25.84 1.39
CA GLY A 16 28.07 24.64 2.07
C GLY A 16 26.56 24.59 2.34
N ALA A 17 25.83 25.71 2.27
CA ALA A 17 24.42 25.78 2.68
C ALA A 17 23.46 25.34 1.55
N ARG A 18 23.36 24.03 1.30
CA ARG A 18 22.39 23.42 0.35
C ARG A 18 21.02 23.10 0.94
N GLY A 19 20.62 23.75 2.03
CA GLY A 19 19.29 23.55 2.60
C GLY A 19 18.33 24.65 2.19
N GLY A 20 17.09 24.27 1.86
CA GLY A 20 15.99 25.18 1.55
C GLY A 20 14.85 24.44 0.84
N THR A 21 13.61 24.88 1.05
CA THR A 21 12.43 24.27 0.43
C THR A 21 12.35 24.66 -1.05
N VAL A 22 12.29 23.67 -1.94
CA VAL A 22 12.15 23.86 -3.39
C VAL A 22 10.94 24.76 -3.67
N GLY A 23 11.13 25.83 -4.42
CA GLY A 23 10.10 26.84 -4.70
C GLY A 23 10.22 28.13 -3.88
N TYR A 24 11.03 28.17 -2.82
CA TYR A 24 11.28 29.39 -2.02
C TYR A 24 12.75 29.85 -2.06
N MET A 25 13.65 28.99 -2.54
CA MET A 25 15.07 29.31 -2.66
C MET A 25 15.31 30.29 -3.82
N PRO A 26 16.13 31.33 -3.61
CA PRO A 26 16.54 32.21 -4.69
C PRO A 26 17.57 31.53 -5.61
N PRO A 27 17.76 32.01 -6.86
CA PRO A 27 18.67 31.40 -7.83
C PRO A 27 20.11 31.24 -7.31
N GLU A 28 20.65 32.26 -6.65
CA GLU A 28 22.01 32.25 -6.11
C GLU A 28 22.25 31.13 -5.08
N GLN A 29 21.22 30.74 -4.33
CA GLN A 29 21.31 29.65 -3.37
C GLN A 29 21.25 28.28 -4.06
N VAL A 30 20.42 28.14 -5.09
CA VAL A 30 20.31 26.91 -5.90
C VAL A 30 21.59 26.66 -6.69
N GLU A 31 22.21 27.72 -7.20
CA GLU A 31 23.45 27.68 -7.99
C GLU A 31 24.72 27.63 -7.14
N GLY A 32 24.60 27.77 -5.82
CA GLY A 32 25.74 27.75 -4.89
C GLY A 32 26.64 28.98 -5.00
N MET A 33 26.08 30.11 -5.44
CA MET A 33 26.75 31.40 -5.49
C MET A 33 26.86 32.02 -4.08
N LEU A 34 27.44 33.21 -4.02
CA LEU A 34 27.47 34.03 -2.82
C LEU A 34 26.06 34.46 -2.41
N VAL A 35 25.68 34.14 -1.17
CA VAL A 35 24.38 34.46 -0.59
C VAL A 35 24.57 35.55 0.46
N ASP A 36 23.81 36.64 0.34
CA ASP A 36 23.71 37.72 1.32
C ASP A 36 22.25 37.89 1.80
N GLU A 37 21.97 38.94 2.56
CA GLU A 37 20.63 39.24 3.10
C GLU A 37 19.53 39.40 2.03
N ARG A 38 19.88 39.58 0.75
CA ARG A 38 18.91 39.69 -0.35
C ARG A 38 18.29 38.36 -0.72
N ALA A 39 18.87 37.24 -0.31
CA ALA A 39 18.24 35.94 -0.43
C ALA A 39 16.98 35.84 0.43
N ASP A 40 17.03 36.38 1.66
CA ASP A 40 15.86 36.44 2.55
C ASP A 40 14.76 37.34 1.97
N ILE A 41 15.12 38.43 1.29
CA ILE A 41 14.15 39.30 0.58
C ILE A 41 13.39 38.50 -0.48
N PHE A 42 14.08 37.68 -1.27
CA PHE A 42 13.44 36.86 -2.29
C PHE A 42 12.51 35.81 -1.66
N SER A 43 12.99 35.05 -0.67
CA SER A 43 12.18 34.03 -0.01
C SER A 43 10.96 34.63 0.69
N LEU A 44 11.12 35.79 1.34
CA LEU A 44 10.01 36.52 1.94
C LEU A 44 9.00 36.99 0.89
N ALA A 45 9.45 37.51 -0.25
CA ALA A 45 8.58 37.92 -1.34
C ALA A 45 7.79 36.74 -1.94
N VAL A 46 8.40 35.54 -2.03
CA VAL A 46 7.68 34.32 -2.46
C VAL A 46 6.59 33.97 -1.47
N VAL A 47 6.90 33.97 -0.17
CA VAL A 47 5.92 33.67 0.90
C VAL A 47 4.78 34.69 0.88
N LEU A 48 5.09 35.98 0.79
CA LEU A 48 4.09 37.04 0.74
C LEU A 48 3.20 36.90 -0.50
N ARG A 49 3.79 36.67 -1.68
CA ARG A 49 3.02 36.47 -2.90
C ARG A 49 2.11 35.25 -2.79
N GLN A 50 2.61 34.15 -2.23
CA GLN A 50 1.79 32.96 -1.99
C GLN A 50 0.70 33.19 -0.94
N ALA A 51 0.94 34.00 0.09
CA ALA A 51 -0.09 34.36 1.06
C ALA A 51 -1.21 35.17 0.42
N LEU A 52 -0.89 36.03 -0.56
CA LEU A 52 -1.87 36.83 -1.30
C LEU A 52 -2.66 36.00 -2.33
N THR A 53 -2.04 35.02 -2.99
CA THR A 53 -2.67 34.28 -4.11
C THR A 53 -3.08 32.85 -3.75
N GLY A 54 -2.63 32.31 -2.62
CA GLY A 54 -2.76 30.91 -2.25
C GLY A 54 -1.83 29.95 -3.02
N VAL A 55 -1.03 30.44 -3.97
CA VAL A 55 -0.22 29.59 -4.87
C VAL A 55 1.24 30.04 -4.89
N ASN A 56 2.16 29.08 -4.72
CA ASN A 56 3.57 29.33 -4.95
C ASN A 56 3.88 29.38 -6.46
N VAL A 57 4.18 30.57 -6.98
CA VAL A 57 4.47 30.82 -8.40
C VAL A 57 5.74 30.13 -8.93
N PHE A 58 6.66 29.74 -8.05
CA PHE A 58 7.94 29.14 -8.43
C PHE A 58 8.10 27.69 -7.97
N ALA A 59 7.05 27.08 -7.43
CA ALA A 59 7.06 25.67 -7.09
C ALA A 59 7.30 24.80 -8.35
N GLY A 60 8.24 23.87 -8.22
CA GLY A 60 8.58 22.87 -9.24
C GLY A 60 8.85 21.52 -8.56
N ARG A 61 8.80 20.43 -9.32
CA ARG A 61 9.08 19.07 -8.80
C ARG A 61 10.56 18.87 -8.48
N THR A 62 11.42 19.72 -9.02
CA THR A 62 12.87 19.70 -8.81
C THR A 62 13.40 21.12 -8.64
N ALA A 63 14.55 21.29 -7.98
CA ALA A 63 15.22 22.59 -7.85
C ALA A 63 15.49 23.24 -9.22
N LYS A 64 15.83 22.44 -10.24
CA LYS A 64 16.06 22.91 -11.61
C LYS A 64 14.78 23.45 -12.25
N GLU A 65 13.65 22.77 -12.08
CA GLU A 65 12.36 23.23 -12.59
C GLU A 65 11.90 24.52 -11.89
N SER A 66 12.14 24.63 -10.57
CA SER A 66 11.87 25.85 -9.81
C SER A 66 12.74 27.02 -10.32
N LEU A 67 14.03 26.79 -10.52
CA LEU A 67 14.96 27.77 -11.09
C LEU A 67 14.54 28.23 -12.50
N ASP A 68 14.10 27.30 -13.37
CA ASP A 68 13.53 27.64 -14.67
C ASP A 68 12.28 28.53 -14.56
N HIS A 69 11.45 28.33 -13.53
CA HIS A 69 10.28 29.18 -13.27
C HIS A 69 10.70 30.58 -12.78
N ILE A 70 11.71 30.67 -11.92
CA ILE A 70 12.21 31.95 -11.42
C ILE A 70 12.73 32.81 -12.57
N TYR A 71 13.55 32.25 -13.46
CA TYR A 71 14.08 33.00 -14.62
C TYR A 71 13.01 33.42 -15.63
N LYS A 72 11.90 32.68 -15.73
CA LYS A 72 10.76 33.07 -16.56
C LYS A 72 9.89 34.15 -15.91
N GLY A 73 9.98 34.28 -14.59
CA GLY A 73 9.12 35.13 -13.78
C GLY A 73 7.68 34.60 -13.66
N PRO A 74 6.86 35.28 -12.85
CA PRO A 74 5.45 34.94 -12.69
C PRO A 74 4.71 35.06 -14.02
N LYS A 75 3.89 34.07 -14.38
CA LYS A 75 3.12 34.09 -15.65
C LYS A 75 2.09 35.22 -15.71
N ILE A 76 1.55 35.60 -14.55
CA ILE A 76 0.51 36.63 -14.41
C ILE A 76 1.00 37.63 -13.35
N PRO A 77 1.05 38.94 -13.66
CA PRO A 77 1.31 39.98 -12.66
C PRO A 77 0.25 39.97 -11.56
N LEU A 78 0.61 40.29 -10.31
CA LEU A 78 -0.34 40.19 -9.19
C LEU A 78 -1.54 41.12 -9.40
N LEU A 79 -1.30 42.32 -9.94
CA LEU A 79 -2.34 43.30 -10.26
C LEU A 79 -3.41 42.78 -11.25
N LYS A 80 -3.08 41.78 -12.08
CA LYS A 80 -4.05 41.14 -12.97
C LYS A 80 -4.83 40.02 -12.29
N GLU A 81 -4.25 39.39 -11.26
CA GLU A 81 -4.91 38.35 -10.47
C GLU A 81 -5.88 38.98 -9.47
N ASP A 82 -5.46 40.09 -8.85
CA ASP A 82 -6.27 40.86 -7.91
C ASP A 82 -6.12 42.37 -8.20
N PRO A 83 -7.13 42.98 -8.86
CA PRO A 83 -7.14 44.41 -9.13
C PRO A 83 -7.24 45.31 -7.89
N GLU A 84 -7.56 44.76 -6.71
CA GLU A 84 -7.61 45.52 -5.45
C GLU A 84 -6.22 45.75 -4.85
N VAL A 85 -5.21 44.98 -5.29
CA VAL A 85 -3.82 45.16 -4.84
C VAL A 85 -3.25 46.48 -5.37
N PRO A 86 -2.70 47.35 -4.50
CA PRO A 86 -2.07 48.59 -4.96
C PRO A 86 -0.89 48.31 -5.90
N PHE A 87 -0.78 49.08 -6.99
CA PHE A 87 0.32 48.96 -7.95
C PHE A 87 1.71 48.96 -7.30
N ALA A 88 1.90 49.77 -6.25
CA ALA A 88 3.16 49.84 -5.51
C ALA A 88 3.56 48.49 -4.88
N VAL A 89 2.59 47.68 -4.44
CA VAL A 89 2.84 46.34 -3.86
C VAL A 89 3.27 45.35 -4.94
N ASP A 90 2.60 45.33 -6.09
CA ASP A 90 2.98 44.48 -7.22
C ASP A 90 4.37 44.86 -7.74
N ALA A 91 4.69 46.16 -7.81
CA ALA A 91 6.01 46.65 -8.21
C ALA A 91 7.11 46.22 -7.22
N ALA A 92 6.89 46.41 -5.92
CA ALA A 92 7.84 46.02 -4.88
C ALA A 92 8.07 44.50 -4.83
N LEU A 93 7.01 43.69 -4.95
CA LEU A 93 7.11 42.24 -5.06
C LEU A 93 7.85 41.82 -6.33
N THR A 94 7.55 42.44 -7.47
CA THR A 94 8.23 42.11 -8.73
C THR A 94 9.72 42.40 -8.66
N GLN A 95 10.11 43.51 -8.01
CA GLN A 95 11.51 43.84 -7.77
C GLN A 95 12.19 42.84 -6.83
N ALA A 96 11.54 42.48 -5.72
CA ALA A 96 12.05 41.51 -4.75
C ALA A 96 12.20 40.10 -5.33
N LEU A 97 11.35 39.73 -6.30
CA LEU A 97 11.39 38.45 -7.02
C LEU A 97 12.33 38.46 -8.23
N SER A 98 13.17 39.49 -8.40
CA SER A 98 14.18 39.53 -9.46
C SER A 98 15.16 38.34 -9.32
N PRO A 99 15.47 37.63 -10.42
CA PRO A 99 16.49 36.59 -10.42
C PRO A 99 17.87 37.13 -10.01
N GLU A 100 18.19 38.36 -10.44
CA GLU A 100 19.45 39.02 -10.12
C GLU A 100 19.37 39.69 -8.73
N PRO A 101 20.20 39.30 -7.74
CA PRO A 101 20.18 39.89 -6.40
C PRO A 101 20.43 41.40 -6.41
N SER A 102 21.27 41.92 -7.31
CA SER A 102 21.57 43.36 -7.37
C SER A 102 20.40 44.25 -7.77
N MET A 103 19.34 43.65 -8.32
CA MET A 103 18.13 44.35 -8.74
C MET A 103 17.05 44.36 -7.67
N ARG A 104 17.23 43.60 -6.56
CA ARG A 104 16.32 43.58 -5.42
C ARG A 104 16.55 44.81 -4.52
N GLN A 105 15.67 45.00 -3.54
CA GLN A 105 15.83 46.02 -2.52
C GLN A 105 17.15 45.84 -1.75
N GLY A 106 17.69 46.94 -1.24
CA GLY A 106 18.97 46.97 -0.53
C GLY A 106 18.88 46.33 0.86
N SER A 107 17.70 46.29 1.48
CA SER A 107 17.48 45.67 2.78
C SER A 107 16.05 45.16 2.95
N VAL A 108 15.84 44.22 3.88
CA VAL A 108 14.50 43.74 4.26
C VAL A 108 13.62 44.88 4.76
N LEU A 109 14.19 45.88 5.44
CA LEU A 109 13.45 47.03 5.96
C LEU A 109 12.89 47.90 4.83
N GLU A 110 13.68 48.13 3.78
CA GLU A 110 13.26 48.86 2.58
C GLU A 110 12.10 48.14 1.89
N PHE A 111 12.25 46.83 1.66
CA PHE A 111 11.18 46.00 1.10
C PHE A 111 9.89 46.03 1.96
N ALA A 112 10.03 45.90 3.28
CA ALA A 112 8.89 45.97 4.19
C ALA A 112 8.17 47.33 4.14
N GLN A 113 8.92 48.44 4.04
CA GLN A 113 8.33 49.78 3.91
C GLN A 113 7.56 49.95 2.59
N GLU A 114 8.11 49.46 1.48
CA GLU A 114 7.45 49.51 0.17
C GLU A 114 6.15 48.67 0.13
N ILE A 115 6.08 47.58 0.89
CA ILE A 115 4.92 46.69 0.96
C ILE A 115 3.87 47.17 1.97
N VAL A 116 4.28 47.55 3.18
CA VAL A 116 3.34 47.88 4.27
C VAL A 116 2.67 49.24 4.02
N THR A 117 3.41 50.22 3.52
CA THR A 117 2.87 51.59 3.34
C THR A 117 1.64 51.64 2.42
N PRO A 118 1.62 50.95 1.27
CA PRO A 118 0.46 50.94 0.38
C PRO A 118 -0.68 50.02 0.85
N LEU A 119 -0.40 48.98 1.65
CA LEU A 119 -1.41 48.01 2.12
C LEU A 119 -2.33 48.57 3.22
N GLY A 120 -2.04 49.77 3.74
CA GLY A 120 -2.93 50.49 4.65
C GLY A 120 -2.47 50.44 6.11
N SER A 121 -3.41 50.63 7.05
CA SER A 121 -3.07 50.74 8.47
C SER A 121 -3.05 49.37 9.17
N GLU A 122 -1.97 49.10 9.91
CA GLU A 122 -1.81 47.88 10.72
C GLU A 122 -2.99 47.62 11.64
N LYS A 123 -3.54 48.67 12.28
CA LYS A 123 -4.70 48.57 13.16
C LYS A 123 -5.98 48.11 12.46
N GLN A 124 -6.16 48.46 11.18
CA GLN A 124 -7.30 47.96 10.39
C GLN A 124 -7.07 46.50 10.00
N GLY A 125 -5.84 46.14 9.64
CA GLY A 125 -5.45 44.74 9.37
C GLY A 125 -5.69 43.85 10.59
N GLU A 126 -5.22 44.28 11.78
CA GLU A 126 -5.44 43.58 13.05
C GLU A 126 -6.92 43.39 13.36
N LYS A 127 -7.74 44.43 13.18
CA LYS A 127 -9.18 44.35 13.42
C LYS A 127 -9.88 43.41 12.42
N SER A 128 -9.48 43.44 11.14
CA SER A 128 -9.99 42.55 10.10
C SER A 128 -9.63 41.10 10.38
N LEU A 129 -8.34 40.83 10.67
CA LEU A 129 -7.85 39.51 11.08
C LEU A 129 -8.59 38.99 12.31
N LYS A 130 -8.75 39.84 13.34
CA LYS A 130 -9.51 39.47 14.53
C LYS A 130 -10.95 39.08 14.20
N SER A 131 -11.63 39.83 13.33
CA SER A 131 -12.99 39.49 12.91
C SER A 131 -13.06 38.20 12.08
N LEU A 132 -12.06 37.92 11.24
CA LEU A 132 -11.97 36.67 10.47
C LEU A 132 -11.70 35.47 11.39
N VAL A 133 -10.84 35.64 12.40
CA VAL A 133 -10.55 34.62 13.40
C VAL A 133 -11.79 34.36 14.26
N GLU A 134 -12.48 35.40 14.74
CA GLU A 134 -13.73 35.27 15.49
C GLU A 134 -14.83 34.58 14.66
N GLN A 135 -14.95 34.89 13.36
CA GLN A 135 -15.85 34.17 12.45
C GLN A 135 -15.46 32.70 12.26
N SER A 136 -14.17 32.39 12.17
CA SER A 136 -13.70 31.01 12.07
C SER A 136 -13.91 30.22 13.37
N GLU A 137 -13.79 30.88 14.54
CA GLU A 137 -14.11 30.26 15.84
C GLU A 137 -15.61 29.99 15.98
N GLU A 138 -16.48 30.88 15.47
CA GLU A 138 -17.93 30.65 15.42
C GLU A 138 -18.30 29.49 14.47
N GLU A 139 -17.65 29.36 13.30
CA GLU A 139 -17.80 28.17 12.42
C GLU A 139 -17.20 26.88 13.01
N GLU A 140 -16.13 26.97 13.81
CA GLU A 140 -15.53 25.82 14.52
C GLU A 140 -16.31 25.37 15.78
N THR A 141 -17.31 26.14 16.24
CA THR A 141 -18.22 25.68 17.31
C THR A 141 -19.26 24.66 16.84
N GLU A 142 -19.34 24.35 15.54
CA GLU A 142 -19.77 23.01 15.13
C GLU A 142 -18.68 22.02 15.53
N THR A 143 -18.76 21.56 16.79
CA THR A 143 -17.95 20.44 17.29
C THR A 143 -17.88 19.38 16.21
N TRP A 144 -16.71 19.15 15.63
CA TRP A 144 -16.47 18.05 14.71
C TRP A 144 -16.88 16.76 15.42
N ASP A 145 -18.10 16.26 15.16
CA ASP A 145 -18.57 15.06 15.82
C ASP A 145 -17.80 13.89 15.21
N VAL A 146 -16.73 13.50 15.90
CA VAL A 146 -15.79 12.43 15.53
C VAL A 146 -16.54 11.12 15.20
N LYS A 147 -17.80 10.98 15.63
CA LYS A 147 -18.69 9.86 15.30
C LYS A 147 -19.03 9.76 13.81
N HIS A 148 -19.00 10.85 13.05
CA HIS A 148 -19.32 10.86 11.61
C HIS A 148 -18.11 10.60 10.71
N LEU A 149 -16.89 10.52 11.26
CA LEU A 149 -15.73 10.13 10.47
C LEU A 149 -15.75 8.62 10.12
N PRO A 150 -15.30 8.25 8.91
CA PRO A 150 -15.10 6.85 8.52
C PRO A 150 -14.25 6.08 9.56
N LEU A 151 -14.59 4.81 9.80
CA LEU A 151 -13.88 3.92 10.75
C LEU A 151 -12.38 3.85 10.49
N SER A 152 -11.94 3.94 9.23
CA SER A 152 -10.52 3.92 8.84
C SER A 152 -9.75 5.14 9.36
N ILE A 153 -10.39 6.30 9.47
CA ILE A 153 -9.78 7.52 10.01
C ILE A 153 -9.85 7.49 11.54
N ARG A 154 -10.96 7.00 12.10
CA ARG A 154 -11.16 6.91 13.55
C ARG A 154 -10.23 5.90 14.22
N PHE A 155 -9.96 4.78 13.56
CA PHE A 155 -9.07 3.72 14.04
C PHE A 155 -8.07 3.32 12.95
N PRO A 156 -6.97 4.08 12.77
CA PRO A 156 -5.95 3.80 11.76
C PRO A 156 -5.30 2.42 11.91
N TRP A 157 -5.24 1.89 13.13
CA TRP A 157 -4.71 0.57 13.46
C TRP A 157 -5.67 -0.59 13.17
N LEU A 158 -6.96 -0.32 12.92
CA LEU A 158 -7.98 -1.35 12.77
C LEU A 158 -7.73 -2.26 11.56
N PRO A 159 -7.36 -1.75 10.36
CA PRO A 159 -7.08 -2.61 9.21
C PRO A 159 -5.88 -3.55 9.46
N SER A 160 -4.80 -3.05 10.05
CA SER A 160 -3.61 -3.86 10.33
C SER A 160 -3.87 -4.90 11.43
N ALA A 161 -4.62 -4.54 12.47
CA ALA A 161 -5.08 -5.47 13.49
C ALA A 161 -6.00 -6.55 12.91
N ALA A 162 -6.92 -6.19 12.01
CA ALA A 162 -7.81 -7.12 11.35
C ALA A 162 -7.03 -8.14 10.51
N VAL A 163 -6.02 -7.70 9.75
CA VAL A 163 -5.16 -8.60 8.95
C VAL A 163 -4.41 -9.57 9.86
N ARG A 164 -3.81 -9.10 10.96
CA ARG A 164 -3.12 -9.96 11.93
C ARG A 164 -4.09 -10.96 12.59
N GLY A 165 -5.29 -10.51 12.97
CA GLY A 165 -6.32 -11.36 13.55
C GLY A 165 -6.81 -12.46 12.60
N VAL A 166 -7.07 -12.11 11.33
CA VAL A 166 -7.45 -13.10 10.30
C VAL A 166 -6.31 -14.07 10.03
N SER A 167 -5.07 -13.60 9.90
CA SER A 167 -3.90 -14.46 9.72
C SER A 167 -3.72 -15.44 10.87
N ALA A 168 -3.87 -14.98 12.11
CA ALA A 168 -3.81 -15.81 13.30
C ALA A 168 -4.90 -16.88 13.32
N LEU A 169 -6.15 -16.50 13.02
CA LEU A 169 -7.29 -17.42 13.00
C LEU A 169 -7.11 -18.51 11.94
N VAL A 170 -6.77 -18.13 10.70
CA VAL A 170 -6.55 -19.10 9.61
C VAL A 170 -5.40 -20.05 9.94
N THR A 171 -4.29 -19.53 10.46
CA THR A 171 -3.14 -20.33 10.87
C THR A 171 -3.50 -21.31 11.97
N GLY A 172 -4.19 -20.84 13.01
CA GLY A 172 -4.61 -21.66 14.14
C GLY A 172 -5.52 -22.82 13.74
N VAL A 173 -6.52 -22.56 12.88
CA VAL A 173 -7.44 -23.60 12.37
C VAL A 173 -6.68 -24.67 11.59
N LEU A 174 -5.81 -24.28 10.67
CA LEU A 174 -5.04 -25.23 9.85
C LEU A 174 -4.04 -26.04 10.69
N LEU A 175 -3.38 -25.40 11.66
CA LEU A 175 -2.50 -26.10 12.59
C LEU A 175 -3.27 -27.09 13.48
N ALA A 176 -4.46 -26.73 13.95
CA ALA A 176 -5.30 -27.63 14.73
C ALA A 176 -5.67 -28.89 13.92
N GLN A 177 -6.03 -28.74 12.64
CA GLN A 177 -6.30 -29.86 11.74
C GLN A 177 -5.07 -30.77 11.55
N LEU A 178 -3.88 -30.19 11.37
CA LEU A 178 -2.64 -30.96 11.24
C LEU A 178 -2.25 -31.65 12.56
N PHE A 179 -2.38 -30.97 13.71
CA PHE A 179 -2.02 -31.56 14.99
C PHE A 179 -2.96 -32.68 15.42
N GLN A 180 -4.24 -32.64 15.02
CA GLN A 180 -5.15 -33.77 15.19
C GLN A 180 -4.66 -35.03 14.46
N LEU A 181 -3.94 -34.88 13.35
CA LEU A 181 -3.35 -36.02 12.62
C LEU A 181 -2.00 -36.44 13.20
N ILE A 182 -1.17 -35.48 13.62
CA ILE A 182 0.19 -35.74 14.12
C ILE A 182 0.17 -36.35 15.54
N ALA A 183 -0.68 -35.84 16.43
CA ALA A 183 -0.72 -36.23 17.84
C ALA A 183 -2.18 -36.33 18.33
N PRO A 184 -2.97 -37.29 17.82
CA PRO A 184 -4.40 -37.41 18.13
C PRO A 184 -4.69 -37.61 19.62
N GLU A 185 -3.76 -38.23 20.36
CA GLU A 185 -3.93 -38.58 21.77
C GLU A 185 -3.77 -37.39 22.74
N SER A 186 -3.25 -36.24 22.28
CA SER A 186 -2.93 -35.10 23.16
C SER A 186 -3.70 -33.84 22.78
N LEU A 187 -4.87 -33.67 23.39
CA LEU A 187 -5.68 -32.45 23.25
C LEU A 187 -4.90 -31.20 23.68
N THR A 188 -4.10 -31.30 24.74
CA THR A 188 -3.25 -30.19 25.21
C THR A 188 -2.26 -29.75 24.13
N PHE A 189 -1.61 -30.69 23.44
CA PHE A 189 -0.69 -30.37 22.35
C PHE A 189 -1.41 -29.69 21.18
N ILE A 190 -2.59 -30.19 20.80
CA ILE A 190 -3.38 -29.61 19.69
C ILE A 190 -3.80 -28.19 20.01
N VAL A 191 -4.36 -27.94 21.20
CA VAL A 191 -4.88 -26.63 21.60
C VAL A 191 -3.74 -25.64 21.84
N VAL A 192 -2.73 -26.01 22.64
CA VAL A 192 -1.60 -25.11 22.94
C VAL A 192 -0.79 -24.84 21.68
N GLY A 193 -0.49 -25.87 20.88
CA GLY A 193 0.26 -25.72 19.64
C GLY A 193 -0.44 -24.80 18.64
N SER A 194 -1.75 -24.97 18.43
CA SER A 194 -2.52 -24.11 17.52
C SER A 194 -2.64 -22.67 18.02
N LEU A 195 -2.79 -22.45 19.33
CA LEU A 195 -2.79 -21.12 19.93
C LEU A 195 -1.42 -20.44 19.82
N VAL A 196 -0.33 -21.15 20.09
CA VAL A 196 1.04 -20.63 19.93
C VAL A 196 1.32 -20.27 18.48
N GLY A 197 0.93 -21.13 17.53
CA GLY A 197 1.07 -20.85 16.11
C GLY A 197 0.22 -19.67 15.64
N ALA A 198 -1.01 -19.54 16.13
CA ALA A 198 -1.86 -18.38 15.88
C ALA A 198 -1.26 -17.08 16.43
N ALA A 199 -0.73 -17.11 17.67
CA ALA A 199 -0.03 -15.97 18.26
C ALA A 199 1.22 -15.59 17.47
N ALA A 200 2.00 -16.56 17.01
CA ALA A 200 3.17 -16.33 16.18
C ALA A 200 2.81 -15.66 14.84
N ALA A 201 1.72 -16.09 14.19
CA ALA A 201 1.17 -15.45 13.00
C ALA A 201 0.61 -14.04 13.26
N ALA A 202 0.06 -13.79 14.46
CA ALA A 202 -0.40 -12.45 14.85
C ALA A 202 0.76 -11.47 15.03
N LEU A 203 1.89 -11.91 15.59
CA LEU A 203 3.10 -11.10 15.71
C LEU A 203 3.74 -10.82 14.35
N TRP A 204 3.89 -11.85 13.53
CA TRP A 204 4.49 -11.75 12.21
C TRP A 204 3.73 -12.58 11.19
N THR A 205 2.90 -11.95 10.37
CA THR A 205 1.97 -12.66 9.47
C THR A 205 2.64 -13.64 8.50
N PRO A 206 3.83 -13.36 7.90
CA PRO A 206 4.57 -14.31 7.06
C PRO A 206 4.90 -15.64 7.74
N LEU A 207 5.00 -15.64 9.08
CA LEU A 207 5.32 -16.82 9.88
C LEU A 207 4.17 -17.82 9.89
N GLY A 208 2.91 -17.37 9.76
CA GLY A 208 1.75 -18.26 9.77
C GLY A 208 1.78 -19.28 8.63
N SER A 209 2.04 -18.85 7.40
CA SER A 209 2.20 -19.78 6.27
C SER A 209 3.42 -20.68 6.43
N ALA A 210 4.53 -20.16 6.96
CA ALA A 210 5.74 -20.96 7.17
C ALA A 210 5.50 -22.10 8.17
N LEU A 211 4.81 -21.82 9.28
CA LEU A 211 4.48 -22.81 10.31
C LEU A 211 3.53 -23.89 9.80
N VAL A 212 2.47 -23.51 9.08
CA VAL A 212 1.51 -24.47 8.51
C VAL A 212 2.19 -25.37 7.48
N ILE A 213 2.99 -24.79 6.58
CA ILE A 213 3.74 -25.55 5.57
C ILE A 213 4.73 -26.50 6.26
N ALA A 214 5.50 -26.02 7.24
CA ALA A 214 6.46 -26.85 7.96
C ALA A 214 5.77 -28.02 8.70
N CYS A 215 4.61 -27.78 9.31
CA CYS A 215 3.82 -28.84 9.94
C CYS A 215 3.25 -29.82 8.92
N ALA A 216 2.81 -29.36 7.74
CA ALA A 216 2.34 -30.24 6.67
C ALA A 216 3.47 -31.11 6.11
N VAL A 217 4.66 -30.53 5.92
CA VAL A 217 5.89 -31.28 5.52
C VAL A 217 6.27 -32.30 6.60
N TYR A 218 6.21 -31.92 7.88
CA TYR A 218 6.46 -32.83 8.97
C TYR A 218 5.43 -33.97 9.00
N ALA A 219 4.14 -33.68 8.80
CA ALA A 219 3.09 -34.67 8.72
C ALA A 219 3.35 -35.70 7.59
N LEU A 220 3.73 -35.21 6.40
CA LEU A 220 4.13 -36.06 5.26
C LEU A 220 5.32 -36.97 5.58
N ALA A 221 6.29 -36.47 6.34
CA ALA A 221 7.50 -37.20 6.67
C ALA A 221 7.30 -38.23 7.80
N SER A 222 6.35 -37.99 8.72
CA SER A 222 6.31 -38.69 10.03
C SER A 222 5.09 -39.60 10.26
N ILE A 223 3.91 -39.30 9.71
CA ILE A 223 2.67 -40.03 10.06
C ILE A 223 2.71 -41.50 9.60
N SER A 224 3.20 -41.74 8.38
CA SER A 224 3.36 -43.09 7.83
C SER A 224 4.61 -43.09 6.93
N PRO A 225 5.80 -43.26 7.54
CA PRO A 225 7.07 -43.13 6.83
C PRO A 225 7.28 -44.31 5.88
N THR A 226 7.38 -44.00 4.59
CA THR A 226 7.70 -44.93 3.52
C THR A 226 8.86 -44.39 2.69
N SER A 227 9.31 -45.15 1.69
CA SER A 227 10.33 -44.67 0.75
C SER A 227 9.90 -43.43 -0.05
N THR A 228 8.59 -43.14 -0.14
CA THR A 228 8.06 -41.96 -0.84
C THR A 228 7.92 -40.73 0.07
N SER A 229 7.92 -40.89 1.39
CA SER A 229 7.73 -39.81 2.36
C SER A 229 8.77 -38.71 2.24
N PHE A 230 10.06 -39.06 2.32
CA PHE A 230 11.14 -38.06 2.27
C PHE A 230 11.25 -37.35 0.90
N PRO A 231 11.24 -38.06 -0.25
CA PRO A 231 11.28 -37.39 -1.54
C PRO A 231 10.10 -36.43 -1.76
N PHE A 232 8.89 -36.86 -1.40
CA PHE A 232 7.69 -36.04 -1.58
C PHE A 232 7.69 -34.82 -0.65
N ALA A 233 8.01 -35.01 0.64
CA ALA A 233 8.17 -33.92 1.59
C ALA A 233 9.26 -32.91 1.17
N THR A 234 10.38 -33.39 0.61
CA THR A 234 11.47 -32.55 0.09
C THR A 234 11.01 -31.71 -1.09
N LEU A 235 10.26 -32.29 -2.03
CA LEU A 235 9.69 -31.56 -3.17
C LEU A 235 8.73 -30.47 -2.70
N VAL A 236 7.81 -30.78 -1.80
CA VAL A 236 6.87 -29.81 -1.22
C VAL A 236 7.62 -28.69 -0.51
N THR A 237 8.67 -29.02 0.24
CA THR A 237 9.52 -28.03 0.91
C THR A 237 10.21 -27.12 -0.09
N LEU A 238 10.82 -27.65 -1.14
CA LEU A 238 11.54 -26.88 -2.14
C LEU A 238 10.60 -25.88 -2.85
N VAL A 239 9.42 -26.33 -3.29
CA VAL A 239 8.42 -25.46 -3.93
C VAL A 239 7.96 -24.37 -2.95
N SER A 240 7.72 -24.74 -1.69
CA SER A 240 7.26 -23.80 -0.67
C SER A 240 8.32 -22.77 -0.29
N VAL A 241 9.59 -23.16 -0.18
CA VAL A 241 10.71 -22.26 0.13
C VAL A 241 10.94 -21.28 -1.01
N ILE A 242 10.87 -21.74 -2.26
CA ILE A 242 10.95 -20.85 -3.44
C ILE A 242 9.82 -19.83 -3.38
N TRP A 243 8.57 -20.27 -3.21
CA TRP A 243 7.45 -19.32 -3.08
C TRP A 243 7.65 -18.37 -1.91
N TRP A 244 8.08 -18.85 -0.74
CA TRP A 244 8.24 -18.04 0.46
C TRP A 244 9.31 -16.95 0.29
N ALA A 245 10.42 -17.28 -0.39
CA ALA A 245 11.51 -16.35 -0.68
C ALA A 245 11.09 -15.22 -1.64
N PHE A 246 10.30 -15.54 -2.67
CA PHE A 246 9.93 -14.58 -3.74
C PHE A 246 8.61 -13.85 -3.50
N ALA A 247 7.66 -14.42 -2.76
CA ALA A 247 6.32 -13.86 -2.58
C ALA A 247 5.79 -13.96 -1.14
N GLY A 248 6.12 -15.03 -0.41
CA GLY A 248 5.56 -15.29 0.92
C GLY A 248 5.94 -14.28 2.00
N ARG A 249 7.16 -13.73 1.95
CA ARG A 249 7.64 -12.74 2.94
C ARG A 249 7.43 -11.27 2.54
N VAL A 250 6.92 -11.02 1.33
CA VAL A 250 6.90 -9.68 0.71
C VAL A 250 5.76 -8.82 1.21
N SER A 251 4.59 -9.40 1.54
CA SER A 251 3.43 -8.62 2.01
C SER A 251 2.77 -9.26 3.22
N LYS A 252 2.11 -8.44 4.04
CA LYS A 252 1.34 -8.91 5.21
C LYS A 252 0.19 -9.85 4.82
N PHE A 253 -0.30 -9.73 3.58
CA PHE A 253 -1.40 -10.51 3.03
C PHE A 253 -0.95 -11.85 2.42
N SER A 254 0.34 -12.02 2.13
CA SER A 254 0.88 -13.20 1.45
C SER A 254 0.51 -14.52 2.12
N SER A 255 0.58 -14.57 3.46
CA SER A 255 0.23 -15.79 4.21
C SER A 255 -1.27 -16.09 4.21
N ILE A 256 -2.12 -15.08 4.39
CA ILE A 256 -3.57 -15.27 4.31
C ILE A 256 -3.96 -15.76 2.91
N ASN A 257 -3.43 -15.08 1.89
CA ASN A 257 -3.69 -15.39 0.48
C ASN A 257 -3.30 -16.82 0.12
N CYS A 258 -2.14 -17.30 0.57
CA CYS A 258 -1.72 -18.68 0.35
C CYS A 258 -2.57 -19.70 1.11
N LEU A 259 -2.86 -19.44 2.39
CA LEU A 259 -3.54 -20.39 3.27
C LEU A 259 -5.05 -20.48 2.99
N LEU A 260 -5.64 -19.47 2.35
CA LEU A 260 -7.08 -19.47 2.03
C LEU A 260 -7.49 -20.64 1.13
N GLY A 261 -6.59 -21.07 0.23
CA GLY A 261 -6.80 -22.24 -0.62
C GLY A 261 -6.71 -23.58 0.13
N ALA A 262 -6.06 -23.62 1.30
CA ALA A 262 -5.99 -24.80 2.17
C ALA A 262 -7.14 -24.84 3.19
N LEU A 263 -7.64 -23.68 3.62
CA LEU A 263 -8.73 -23.57 4.58
C LEU A 263 -10.08 -23.96 3.97
N LEU A 264 -10.33 -23.56 2.73
CA LEU A 264 -11.58 -23.83 2.05
C LEU A 264 -11.44 -25.09 1.19
N PRO A 265 -12.48 -25.93 1.10
CA PRO A 265 -12.47 -27.14 0.27
C PRO A 265 -12.37 -26.86 -1.24
N ALA A 266 -12.31 -25.58 -1.63
CA ALA A 266 -12.12 -25.12 -3.00
C ALA A 266 -10.84 -24.25 -3.08
N PRO A 267 -9.81 -24.65 -3.85
CA PRO A 267 -8.55 -23.91 -3.98
C PRO A 267 -8.69 -22.58 -4.76
N VAL A 268 -9.91 -22.22 -5.16
CA VAL A 268 -10.25 -21.06 -6.01
C VAL A 268 -10.46 -19.78 -5.19
N SER A 269 -10.43 -19.88 -3.87
CA SER A 269 -10.71 -18.77 -2.95
C SER A 269 -9.65 -17.67 -2.96
N ALA A 270 -8.39 -18.03 -3.20
CA ALA A 270 -7.24 -17.15 -3.04
C ALA A 270 -7.13 -16.02 -4.08
N PRO A 271 -7.34 -16.23 -5.39
CA PRO A 271 -7.01 -15.20 -6.39
C PRO A 271 -7.87 -13.92 -6.29
N ALA A 272 -9.08 -14.00 -5.72
CA ALA A 272 -9.93 -12.83 -5.45
C ALA A 272 -9.26 -11.86 -4.46
N LEU A 273 -8.73 -12.37 -3.34
CA LEU A 273 -8.05 -11.54 -2.35
C LEU A 273 -6.66 -11.13 -2.84
N ILE A 274 -5.93 -12.03 -3.51
CA ILE A 274 -4.60 -11.76 -4.08
C ILE A 274 -4.65 -10.59 -5.07
N SER A 275 -5.61 -10.60 -5.99
CA SER A 275 -5.74 -9.57 -7.03
C SER A 275 -6.05 -8.18 -6.47
N ALA A 276 -6.63 -8.08 -5.28
CA ALA A 276 -6.88 -6.79 -4.61
C ALA A 276 -5.71 -6.32 -3.75
N THR A 277 -4.85 -7.23 -3.28
CA THR A 277 -3.89 -6.95 -2.19
C THR A 277 -2.42 -7.01 -2.58
N MET A 278 -2.06 -7.72 -3.67
CA MET A 278 -0.66 -7.97 -4.02
C MET A 278 -0.27 -7.33 -5.35
N HIS A 279 1.02 -7.02 -5.52
CA HIS A 279 1.60 -6.64 -6.81
C HIS A 279 1.60 -7.81 -7.82
N PRO A 280 1.63 -7.55 -9.14
CA PRO A 280 1.39 -8.55 -10.18
C PRO A 280 2.29 -9.79 -10.10
N LEU A 281 3.60 -9.60 -9.89
CA LEU A 281 4.55 -10.71 -9.88
C LEU A 281 4.37 -11.60 -8.63
N PRO A 282 4.36 -11.07 -7.39
CA PRO A 282 3.98 -11.84 -6.21
C PRO A 282 2.57 -12.44 -6.28
N ALA A 283 1.63 -11.77 -6.96
CA ALA A 283 0.26 -12.24 -7.14
C ALA A 283 0.19 -13.53 -7.97
N VAL A 284 0.91 -13.60 -9.10
CA VAL A 284 0.97 -14.82 -9.93
C VAL A 284 1.52 -15.99 -9.13
N LEU A 285 2.66 -15.77 -8.47
CA LEU A 285 3.35 -16.81 -7.70
C LEU A 285 2.47 -17.31 -6.56
N THR A 286 1.78 -16.40 -5.86
CA THR A 286 0.90 -16.76 -4.74
C THR A 286 -0.39 -17.42 -5.21
N GLY A 287 -0.95 -17.00 -6.35
CA GLY A 287 -2.13 -17.65 -6.94
C GLY A 287 -1.83 -19.07 -7.41
N ALA A 288 -0.69 -19.26 -8.08
CA ALA A 288 -0.18 -20.56 -8.48
C ALA A 288 0.09 -21.48 -7.26
N PHE A 289 0.84 -20.97 -6.29
CA PHE A 289 1.20 -21.73 -5.10
C PHE A 289 -0.02 -22.06 -4.23
N SER A 290 -0.96 -21.13 -4.06
CA SER A 290 -2.19 -21.38 -3.30
C SER A 290 -3.03 -22.51 -3.89
N TYR A 291 -3.06 -22.66 -5.21
CA TYR A 291 -3.76 -23.79 -5.85
C TYR A 291 -3.02 -25.11 -5.60
N LEU A 292 -1.69 -25.13 -5.79
CA LEU A 292 -0.88 -26.33 -5.55
C LEU A 292 -0.95 -26.79 -4.09
N PHE A 293 -0.72 -25.87 -3.16
CA PHE A 293 -0.74 -26.16 -1.73
C PHE A 293 -2.15 -26.44 -1.23
N GLY A 294 -3.16 -25.70 -1.68
CA GLY A 294 -4.55 -25.92 -1.29
C GLY A 294 -5.09 -27.29 -1.70
N THR A 295 -4.83 -27.71 -2.95
CA THR A 295 -5.19 -29.06 -3.42
C THR A 295 -4.43 -30.15 -2.67
N LEU A 296 -3.13 -29.96 -2.42
CA LEU A 296 -2.32 -30.90 -1.64
C LEU A 296 -2.84 -31.03 -0.21
N PHE A 297 -3.16 -29.91 0.43
CA PHE A 297 -3.64 -29.88 1.81
C PHE A 297 -5.02 -30.53 1.93
N ALA A 298 -5.98 -30.18 1.07
CA ALA A 298 -7.32 -30.76 1.08
C ALA A 298 -7.29 -32.29 0.89
N ARG A 299 -6.50 -32.78 -0.06
CA ARG A 299 -6.28 -34.22 -0.28
C ARG A 299 -5.51 -34.86 0.88
N GLY A 300 -4.52 -34.16 1.41
CA GLY A 300 -3.76 -34.58 2.58
C GLY A 300 -4.66 -34.82 3.78
N ILE A 301 -5.58 -33.90 4.10
CA ILE A 301 -6.55 -34.09 5.18
C ILE A 301 -7.43 -35.32 4.91
N SER A 302 -7.93 -35.49 3.69
CA SER A 302 -8.79 -36.65 3.35
C SER A 302 -8.08 -38.00 3.43
N LEU A 303 -6.77 -38.03 3.17
CA LEU A 303 -5.93 -39.24 3.16
C LEU A 303 -5.09 -39.38 4.45
N GLY A 304 -5.32 -38.54 5.46
CA GLY A 304 -4.56 -38.55 6.72
C GLY A 304 -3.06 -38.23 6.56
N PHE A 305 -2.68 -37.48 5.52
CA PHE A 305 -1.31 -37.11 5.19
C PHE A 305 -0.34 -38.31 5.02
N ALA A 306 -0.87 -39.50 4.72
CA ALA A 306 -0.07 -40.65 4.36
C ALA A 306 0.63 -40.42 3.00
N ALA A 307 1.96 -40.38 3.01
CA ALA A 307 2.73 -39.90 1.85
C ALA A 307 2.55 -40.74 0.58
N THR A 308 2.51 -42.07 0.70
CA THR A 308 2.33 -42.97 -0.45
C THR A 308 1.01 -42.73 -1.18
N PRO A 309 -0.17 -42.92 -0.55
CA PRO A 309 -1.45 -42.71 -1.24
C PRO A 309 -1.63 -41.27 -1.71
N LEU A 310 -1.16 -40.29 -0.93
CA LEU A 310 -1.25 -38.88 -1.31
C LEU A 310 -0.38 -38.56 -2.53
N ALA A 311 0.86 -39.07 -2.60
CA ALA A 311 1.71 -38.87 -3.77
C ALA A 311 1.10 -39.49 -5.03
N TYR A 312 0.50 -40.69 -4.93
CA TYR A 312 -0.19 -41.32 -6.05
C TYR A 312 -1.44 -40.54 -6.49
N ASP A 313 -2.31 -40.14 -5.55
CA ASP A 313 -3.51 -39.33 -5.88
C ASP A 313 -3.12 -37.99 -6.51
N TYR A 314 -2.12 -37.31 -5.95
CA TYR A 314 -1.67 -36.00 -6.43
C TYR A 314 -0.98 -36.09 -7.79
N THR A 315 -0.15 -37.11 -8.04
CA THR A 315 0.47 -37.33 -9.36
C THR A 315 -0.56 -37.74 -10.41
N SER A 316 -1.54 -38.56 -10.05
CA SER A 316 -2.68 -38.88 -10.91
C SER A 316 -3.45 -37.62 -11.30
N LEU A 317 -3.75 -36.75 -10.33
CA LEU A 317 -4.40 -35.47 -10.60
C LEU A 317 -3.55 -34.58 -11.52
N ALA A 318 -2.27 -34.43 -11.23
CA ALA A 318 -1.33 -33.61 -12.00
C ALA A 318 -1.05 -34.15 -13.42
N SER A 319 -1.31 -35.44 -13.67
CA SER A 319 -1.22 -36.02 -15.01
C SER A 319 -2.35 -35.55 -15.96
N GLY A 320 -3.46 -35.08 -15.40
CA GLY A 320 -4.59 -34.58 -16.17
C GLY A 320 -4.37 -33.14 -16.65
N LEU A 321 -4.68 -32.87 -17.92
CA LEU A 321 -4.75 -31.50 -18.44
C LEU A 321 -5.68 -30.57 -17.61
N PRO A 322 -6.84 -31.02 -17.08
CA PRO A 322 -7.74 -30.18 -16.27
C PRO A 322 -7.07 -29.55 -15.04
N PHE A 323 -6.12 -30.25 -14.41
CA PHE A 323 -5.37 -29.74 -13.27
C PHE A 323 -4.54 -28.50 -13.65
N TRP A 324 -3.85 -28.56 -14.79
CA TRP A 324 -3.02 -27.46 -15.28
C TRP A 324 -3.85 -26.28 -15.79
N VAL A 325 -5.05 -26.53 -16.32
CA VAL A 325 -6.00 -25.47 -16.69
C VAL A 325 -6.44 -24.69 -15.44
N ARG A 326 -6.78 -25.39 -14.34
CA ARG A 326 -7.15 -24.74 -13.06
C ARG A 326 -5.97 -23.99 -12.43
N PHE A 327 -4.78 -24.59 -12.45
CA PHE A 327 -3.54 -23.94 -12.02
C PHE A 327 -3.28 -22.64 -12.79
N GLY A 328 -3.36 -22.70 -14.12
CA GLY A 328 -3.19 -21.54 -15.00
C GLY A 328 -4.26 -20.48 -14.76
N ALA A 329 -5.51 -20.88 -14.55
CA ALA A 329 -6.61 -19.96 -14.25
C ALA A 329 -6.38 -19.21 -12.93
N CYS A 330 -5.91 -19.87 -11.87
CA CYS A 330 -5.59 -19.23 -10.59
C CYS A 330 -4.43 -18.23 -10.72
N ALA A 331 -3.37 -18.60 -11.44
CA ALA A 331 -2.22 -17.73 -11.67
C ALA A 331 -2.56 -16.51 -12.55
N LEU A 332 -3.28 -16.73 -13.66
CA LEU A 332 -3.63 -15.69 -14.63
C LEU A 332 -4.68 -14.71 -14.08
N SER A 333 -5.68 -15.20 -13.36
CA SER A 333 -6.69 -14.35 -12.72
C SER A 333 -6.08 -13.45 -11.64
N ALA A 334 -5.15 -13.99 -10.84
CA ALA A 334 -4.38 -13.21 -9.87
C ALA A 334 -3.54 -12.13 -10.56
N LEU A 335 -2.86 -12.46 -11.67
CA LEU A 335 -2.05 -11.53 -12.46
C LEU A 335 -2.90 -10.38 -13.02
N LEU A 336 -3.93 -10.71 -13.79
CA LEU A 336 -4.74 -9.73 -14.52
C LEU A 336 -5.55 -8.88 -13.55
N GLY A 337 -6.13 -9.49 -12.51
CA GLY A 337 -6.82 -8.73 -11.46
C GLY A 337 -5.90 -7.78 -10.70
N SER A 338 -4.66 -8.21 -10.40
CA SER A 338 -3.65 -7.36 -9.75
C SER A 338 -3.21 -6.20 -10.64
N LEU A 339 -2.93 -6.44 -11.94
CA LEU A 339 -2.57 -5.40 -12.91
C LEU A 339 -3.64 -4.31 -13.02
N MET A 340 -4.92 -4.68 -12.98
CA MET A 340 -6.02 -3.73 -13.03
C MET A 340 -6.20 -2.97 -11.73
N SER A 341 -5.94 -3.62 -10.59
CA SER A 341 -6.01 -3.01 -9.28
C SER A 341 -4.85 -2.04 -8.98
N GLN A 342 -3.73 -2.10 -9.72
CA GLN A 342 -2.58 -1.20 -9.55
C GLN A 342 -2.92 0.28 -9.72
N LYS A 343 -3.93 0.63 -10.53
CA LYS A 343 -4.31 2.03 -10.76
C LYS A 343 -4.92 2.71 -9.52
N ARG A 344 -5.16 1.98 -8.42
CA ARG A 344 -5.70 2.43 -7.12
C ARG A 344 -7.00 3.26 -7.18
N ARG A 345 -7.68 3.28 -8.33
CA ARG A 345 -9.02 3.87 -8.49
C ARG A 345 -10.06 2.80 -8.19
N ARG A 346 -11.04 3.11 -7.33
CA ARG A 346 -12.10 2.17 -6.91
C ARG A 346 -12.74 1.43 -8.08
N GLY A 347 -13.12 2.14 -9.14
CA GLY A 347 -13.73 1.53 -10.33
C GLY A 347 -12.83 0.53 -11.07
N TRP A 348 -11.52 0.78 -11.15
CA TRP A 348 -10.57 -0.15 -11.77
C TRP A 348 -10.31 -1.39 -10.92
N MET A 349 -10.34 -1.26 -9.59
CA MET A 349 -10.21 -2.39 -8.68
C MET A 349 -11.45 -3.30 -8.74
N VAL A 350 -12.65 -2.73 -8.75
CA VAL A 350 -13.91 -3.50 -8.94
C VAL A 350 -13.91 -4.18 -10.32
N PHE A 351 -13.48 -3.48 -11.37
CA PHE A 351 -13.33 -4.08 -12.69
C PHE A 351 -12.32 -5.25 -12.68
N GLY A 352 -11.19 -5.10 -11.98
CA GLY A 352 -10.22 -6.17 -11.78
C GLY A 352 -10.81 -7.41 -11.10
N GLN A 353 -11.69 -7.23 -10.11
CA GLN A 353 -12.40 -8.34 -9.45
C GLN A 353 -13.40 -9.04 -10.38
N ILE A 354 -14.11 -8.29 -11.22
CA ILE A 354 -15.02 -8.87 -12.23
C ILE A 354 -14.23 -9.72 -13.23
N VAL A 355 -13.10 -9.21 -13.72
CA VAL A 355 -12.20 -9.95 -14.62
C VAL A 355 -11.66 -11.21 -13.94
N CYS A 356 -11.25 -11.11 -12.67
CA CYS A 356 -10.79 -12.25 -11.87
C CYS A 356 -11.88 -13.33 -11.78
N ALA A 357 -13.11 -12.96 -11.42
CA ALA A 357 -14.24 -13.88 -11.32
C ALA A 357 -14.55 -14.58 -12.66
N ILE A 358 -14.55 -13.83 -13.78
CA ILE A 358 -14.81 -14.38 -15.11
C ILE A 358 -13.73 -15.40 -15.51
N LEU A 359 -12.46 -15.06 -15.32
CA LEU A 359 -11.33 -15.93 -15.70
C LEU A 359 -11.27 -17.20 -14.85
N LEU A 360 -11.51 -17.09 -13.55
CA LEU A 360 -11.58 -18.26 -12.68
C LEU A 360 -12.76 -19.16 -13.04
N SER A 361 -13.94 -18.57 -13.19
CA SER A 361 -15.15 -19.33 -13.49
C SER A 361 -15.01 -20.03 -14.84
N SER A 362 -14.52 -19.34 -15.87
CA SER A 362 -14.33 -19.93 -17.20
C SER A 362 -13.27 -21.03 -17.19
N GLY A 363 -12.14 -20.83 -16.49
CA GLY A 363 -11.10 -21.85 -16.36
C GLY A 363 -11.58 -23.11 -15.65
N PHE A 364 -12.35 -22.97 -14.57
CA PHE A 364 -12.88 -24.10 -13.81
C PHE A 364 -14.00 -24.83 -14.55
N ILE A 365 -14.88 -24.10 -15.24
CA ILE A 365 -15.92 -24.69 -16.10
C ILE A 365 -15.25 -25.46 -17.24
N TRP A 366 -14.22 -24.89 -17.87
CA TRP A 366 -13.52 -25.54 -18.98
C TRP A 366 -12.78 -26.80 -18.52
N ALA A 367 -12.10 -26.75 -17.38
CA ALA A 367 -11.48 -27.92 -16.78
C ALA A 367 -12.50 -29.02 -16.43
N ALA A 368 -13.66 -28.65 -15.86
CA ALA A 368 -14.72 -29.60 -15.55
C ALA A 368 -15.30 -30.25 -16.82
N TRP A 369 -15.46 -29.47 -17.89
CA TRP A 369 -15.90 -29.99 -19.19
C TRP A 369 -14.89 -30.99 -19.78
N MET A 370 -13.59 -30.75 -19.62
CA MET A 370 -12.56 -31.70 -20.04
C MET A 370 -12.59 -33.02 -19.25
N GLU A 371 -12.89 -32.96 -17.95
CA GLU A 371 -13.01 -34.16 -17.09
C GLU A 371 -14.26 -34.97 -17.44
N ASN A 372 -15.39 -34.29 -17.66
CA ASN A 372 -16.68 -34.93 -17.91
C ASN A 372 -17.50 -34.13 -18.95
N PRO A 373 -17.33 -34.40 -20.26
CA PRO A 373 -18.04 -33.65 -21.31
C PRO A 373 -19.57 -33.80 -21.25
N ASN A 374 -20.08 -34.84 -20.57
CA ASN A 374 -21.51 -35.17 -20.48
C ASN A 374 -22.17 -34.78 -19.15
N PHE A 375 -21.40 -34.42 -18.10
CA PHE A 375 -21.93 -34.10 -16.77
C PHE A 375 -21.33 -32.79 -16.24
N TRP A 376 -22.15 -31.75 -16.13
CA TRP A 376 -21.74 -30.41 -15.71
C TRP A 376 -21.71 -30.19 -14.18
N VAL A 377 -22.10 -31.19 -13.39
CA VAL A 377 -22.78 -30.94 -12.12
C VAL A 377 -22.10 -31.70 -10.98
N VAL A 378 -21.40 -30.97 -10.10
CA VAL A 378 -21.69 -30.79 -8.66
C VAL A 378 -20.50 -30.08 -7.98
N GLU A 379 -19.27 -30.59 -8.09
CA GLU A 379 -18.08 -29.96 -7.45
C GLU A 379 -17.65 -28.63 -8.11
N SER A 380 -17.82 -28.53 -9.44
CA SER A 380 -17.47 -27.34 -10.22
C SER A 380 -18.33 -26.13 -9.84
N ILE A 381 -19.62 -26.34 -9.57
CA ILE A 381 -20.58 -25.27 -9.26
C ILE A 381 -20.27 -24.66 -7.89
N VAL A 382 -19.97 -25.47 -6.88
CA VAL A 382 -19.61 -24.98 -5.54
C VAL A 382 -18.37 -24.09 -5.61
N SER A 383 -17.35 -24.53 -6.34
CA SER A 383 -16.10 -23.77 -6.53
C SER A 383 -16.34 -22.42 -7.22
N VAL A 384 -17.18 -22.41 -8.26
CA VAL A 384 -17.57 -21.18 -8.97
C VAL A 384 -18.39 -20.25 -8.07
N LEU A 385 -19.35 -20.77 -7.32
CA LEU A 385 -20.17 -19.98 -6.39
C LEU A 385 -19.32 -19.34 -5.28
N ILE A 386 -18.40 -20.10 -4.68
CA ILE A 386 -17.45 -19.58 -3.67
C ILE A 386 -16.60 -18.47 -4.28
N THR A 387 -16.12 -18.66 -5.51
CA THR A 387 -15.31 -17.66 -6.22
C THR A 387 -16.06 -16.36 -6.44
N VAL A 388 -17.27 -16.44 -7.01
CA VAL A 388 -18.12 -15.27 -7.26
C VAL A 388 -18.46 -14.57 -5.94
N PHE A 389 -18.81 -15.32 -4.91
CA PHE A 389 -19.12 -14.78 -3.59
C PHE A 389 -17.93 -14.02 -2.99
N LEU A 390 -16.73 -14.59 -3.04
CA LEU A 390 -15.53 -13.94 -2.53
C LEU A 390 -15.15 -12.69 -3.34
N CYS A 391 -15.24 -12.73 -4.67
CA CYS A 391 -15.05 -11.54 -5.50
C CYS A 391 -16.06 -10.44 -5.16
N VAL A 392 -17.33 -10.79 -4.92
CA VAL A 392 -18.37 -9.82 -4.48
C VAL A 392 -18.03 -9.24 -3.11
N LEU A 393 -17.61 -10.05 -2.14
CA LEU A 393 -17.18 -9.56 -0.83
C LEU A 393 -15.98 -8.62 -0.93
N VAL A 394 -15.00 -8.93 -1.79
CA VAL A 394 -13.85 -8.07 -2.03
C VAL A 394 -14.29 -6.76 -2.72
N CYS A 395 -15.22 -6.81 -3.67
CA CYS A 395 -15.81 -5.61 -4.27
C CYS A 395 -16.49 -4.72 -3.21
N ILE A 396 -17.30 -5.31 -2.32
CA ILE A 396 -17.95 -4.59 -1.22
C ILE A 396 -16.89 -3.95 -0.32
N ALA A 397 -15.86 -4.70 0.06
CA ALA A 397 -14.76 -4.18 0.88
C ALA A 397 -14.04 -3.01 0.20
N ILE A 398 -13.75 -3.10 -1.11
CA ILE A 398 -13.12 -2.01 -1.89
C ILE A 398 -14.00 -0.76 -1.93
N VAL A 399 -15.32 -0.93 -2.06
CA VAL A 399 -16.27 0.19 -2.11
C VAL A 399 -16.40 0.87 -0.75
N LEU A 400 -16.46 0.08 0.33
CA LEU A 400 -16.64 0.58 1.69
C LEU A 400 -15.36 1.17 2.31
N ILE A 401 -14.23 0.49 2.13
CA ILE A 401 -12.96 0.82 2.81
C ILE A 401 -12.05 1.67 1.91
N GLY A 402 -12.22 1.59 0.59
CA GLY A 402 -11.30 2.20 -0.39
C GLY A 402 -10.11 1.28 -0.70
N PRO A 403 -9.13 1.77 -1.50
CA PRO A 403 -7.92 1.01 -1.80
C PRO A 403 -7.16 0.74 -0.50
N LEU A 404 -6.93 -0.54 -0.18
CA LEU A 404 -6.06 -0.93 0.93
C LEU A 404 -4.66 -0.37 0.65
N GLN A 405 -4.16 0.50 1.55
CA GLN A 405 -2.78 0.99 1.47
C GLN A 405 -1.85 -0.21 1.67
N ALA A 406 -1.25 -0.69 0.58
CA ALA A 406 -0.09 -1.55 0.68
C ALA A 406 1.08 -0.70 1.20
N ASP A 407 1.51 -1.05 2.42
CA ASP A 407 2.76 -0.69 3.09
C ASP A 407 3.17 0.79 3.03
N GLN A 408 2.71 1.59 4.01
CA GLN A 408 3.41 2.82 4.43
C GLN A 408 4.43 2.57 5.55
N GLU A 409 4.45 1.38 6.17
CA GLU A 409 5.42 1.06 7.23
C GLU A 409 6.88 0.95 6.71
N GLY A 410 7.11 0.93 5.39
CA GLY A 410 8.44 1.00 4.80
C GLY A 410 8.97 2.41 4.57
N GLU A 411 8.10 3.41 4.44
CA GLU A 411 8.52 4.82 4.27
C GLU A 411 8.84 5.47 5.64
N GLU A 412 8.14 5.10 6.71
CA GLU A 412 8.41 5.65 8.05
C GLU A 412 9.78 5.22 8.65
N LEU A 413 10.36 4.12 8.18
CA LEU A 413 11.68 3.66 8.64
C LEU A 413 12.85 4.35 7.91
N ASP A 414 12.66 4.72 6.65
CA ASP A 414 13.66 5.47 5.87
C ASP A 414 13.63 6.98 6.17
N GLU A 415 12.51 7.50 6.69
CA GLU A 415 12.42 8.90 7.16
C GLU A 415 13.06 9.13 8.55
N LEU A 416 13.43 8.06 9.26
CA LEU A 416 14.07 8.11 10.58
C LEU A 416 15.53 7.61 10.59
N SER A 417 16.12 7.36 9.42
CA SER A 417 17.54 7.02 9.24
C SER A 417 18.28 8.08 8.45
#